data_AF-A0A6A8A3N2-F1
#
_entry.id   AF-A0A6A8A3N2-F1
#
_cell.length_a   1.000
_cell.length_b   1.000
_cell.length_c   1.000
_cell.angle_alpha   90.00
_cell.angle_beta   90.00
_cell.angle_gamma   90.00
#
_symmetry.space_group_name_H-M   'P 1'
#
loop_
_entity.id
_entity.type
_entity.pdbx_description
1 polymer ?
#
loop_
_entity_poly.entity_id
_entity_poly.type
_entity_poly.pdbx_seq_one_letter_code
_entity_poly.pdbx_strand_id
1 'polypeptide(L)'
;MGILETVLVGAGIGVVAIWIWANIRRFLSTTGWGTSRLDREFRNVFALMPEARRRDLVETIMNRRRCSRAAAMRFAMDDRARDERRWD
;
A
#
# COMPACT_ATOMS: atom_id res chain seq x y z
N MET A 1 -12.37 28.53 32.42
CA MET A 1 -13.41 27.97 31.53
C MET A 1 -12.71 27.44 30.29
N GLY A 2 -12.35 26.16 30.24
CA GLY A 2 -11.38 25.61 29.26
C GLY A 2 -11.81 24.29 28.62
N ILE A 3 -13.11 24.13 28.32
CA ILE A 3 -13.70 22.87 27.82
C ILE A 3 -14.46 23.04 26.50
N LEU A 4 -14.46 24.24 25.91
CA LEU A 4 -15.19 24.49 24.66
C LEU A 4 -14.36 24.20 23.38
N GLU A 5 -13.03 24.22 23.46
CA GLU A 5 -12.17 24.10 22.27
C GLU A 5 -11.81 22.66 21.88
N THR A 6 -11.93 21.70 22.81
CA THR A 6 -11.55 20.29 22.57
C THR A 6 -12.56 19.52 21.72
N VAL A 7 -13.79 20.03 21.57
CA VAL A 7 -14.87 19.31 20.88
C VAL A 7 -14.75 19.40 19.36
N LEU A 8 -14.16 20.47 18.81
CA LEU A 8 -14.10 20.67 17.35
C LEU A 8 -13.07 19.79 16.63
N VAL A 9 -11.99 19.37 17.31
CA VAL A 9 -10.91 18.59 16.68
C VAL A 9 -11.28 17.10 16.51
N GLY A 10 -12.27 16.60 17.28
CA GLY A 10 -12.65 15.19 17.26
C GLY A 10 -13.42 14.74 16.01
N ALA A 11 -14.20 15.62 15.39
CA ALA A 11 -15.08 15.25 14.28
C ALA A 11 -14.32 14.97 12.96
N GLY A 12 -13.26 15.72 12.68
CA GLY A 12 -12.46 15.55 11.46
C GLY A 12 -11.67 14.24 11.44
N ILE A 13 -11.14 13.84 12.59
CA ILE A 13 -10.30 12.63 12.72
C ILE A 13 -11.13 11.37 12.47
N GLY A 14 -12.39 11.33 12.95
CA GLY A 14 -13.29 10.20 12.73
C GLY A 14 -13.55 9.95 11.25
N VAL A 15 -13.85 11.01 10.48
CA VAL A 15 -14.12 10.89 9.04
C VAL A 15 -12.87 10.44 8.30
N VAL A 16 -11.70 11.02 8.60
CA VAL A 16 -10.43 10.63 7.96
C VAL A 16 -10.05 9.19 8.30
N ALA A 17 -10.19 8.77 9.56
CA ALA A 17 -9.92 7.40 9.98
C ALA A 17 -10.89 6.40 9.33
N ILE A 18 -12.18 6.73 9.25
CA ILE A 18 -13.20 5.92 8.55
C ILE A 18 -12.90 5.86 7.05
N TRP A 19 -12.46 6.96 6.43
CA TRP A 19 -12.13 7.01 5.01
C TRP A 19 -10.86 6.20 4.70
N ILE A 20 -9.82 6.32 5.53
CA ILE A 20 -8.60 5.51 5.47
C ILE A 20 -8.94 4.04 5.66
N TRP A 21 -9.75 3.70 6.68
CA TRP A 21 -10.16 2.33 6.95
C TRP A 21 -11.02 1.74 5.84
N ALA A 22 -11.96 2.50 5.28
CA ALA A 22 -12.81 2.09 4.17
C ALA A 22 -12.00 1.92 2.86
N ASN A 23 -11.01 2.78 2.62
CA ASN A 23 -10.09 2.65 1.48
C ASN A 23 -9.22 1.39 1.63
N ILE A 24 -8.67 1.15 2.83
CA ILE A 24 -7.94 -0.07 3.16
C ILE A 24 -8.84 -1.30 2.98
N ARG A 25 -10.10 -1.24 3.42
CA ARG A 25 -11.06 -2.36 3.30
C ARG A 25 -11.49 -2.64 1.87
N ARG A 26 -11.71 -1.61 1.04
CA ARG A 26 -11.94 -1.76 -0.42
C ARG A 26 -10.74 -2.35 -1.14
N PHE A 27 -9.54 -2.03 -0.69
CA PHE A 27 -8.30 -2.60 -1.21
C PHE A 27 -8.11 -4.07 -0.76
N LEU A 28 -8.54 -4.40 0.46
CA LEU A 28 -8.54 -5.76 1.01
C LEU A 28 -9.58 -6.66 0.35
N SER A 29 -10.70 -6.16 -0.16
CA SER A 29 -11.71 -7.00 -0.84
C SER A 29 -11.35 -7.39 -2.28
N THR A 30 -10.22 -6.91 -2.81
CA THR A 30 -9.73 -7.28 -4.15
C THR A 30 -8.80 -8.51 -4.18
N THR A 31 -8.58 -9.18 -3.05
CA THR A 31 -7.60 -10.27 -2.89
C THR A 31 -8.03 -11.65 -3.38
N GLY A 32 -9.30 -11.84 -3.79
CA GLY A 32 -9.75 -13.13 -4.31
C GLY A 32 -9.18 -13.48 -5.69
N TRP A 33 -9.32 -12.57 -6.67
CA TRP A 33 -8.97 -12.83 -8.08
C TRP A 33 -7.99 -11.79 -8.69
N GLY A 34 -7.71 -10.69 -8.00
CA GLY A 34 -6.82 -9.61 -8.48
C GLY A 34 -5.32 -9.92 -8.35
N THR A 35 -4.94 -10.94 -7.58
CA THR A 35 -3.53 -11.31 -7.36
C THR A 35 -2.85 -11.76 -8.64
N SER A 36 -3.54 -12.43 -9.56
CA SER A 36 -2.93 -12.97 -10.79
C SER A 36 -2.48 -11.86 -11.76
N ARG A 37 -3.31 -10.82 -11.95
CA ARG A 37 -2.95 -9.67 -12.80
C ARG A 37 -1.84 -8.84 -12.17
N LEU A 38 -1.94 -8.60 -10.87
CA LEU A 38 -1.00 -7.79 -10.10
C LEU A 38 0.38 -8.47 -10.00
N ASP A 39 0.40 -9.80 -9.85
CA ASP A 39 1.63 -10.60 -9.87
C ASP A 39 2.27 -10.63 -11.27
N ARG A 40 1.48 -10.69 -12.34
CA ARG A 40 1.99 -10.57 -13.72
C ARG A 40 2.63 -9.21 -13.98
N GLU A 41 1.99 -8.13 -13.51
CA GLU A 41 2.49 -6.77 -13.67
C GLU A 41 3.75 -6.51 -12.83
N PHE A 42 3.75 -6.97 -11.58
CA PHE A 42 4.93 -6.97 -10.72
C PHE A 42 6.09 -7.72 -11.38
N ARG A 43 5.82 -8.89 -11.97
CA ARG A 43 6.85 -9.67 -12.66
C ARG A 43 7.39 -8.96 -13.90
N ASN A 44 6.58 -8.16 -14.58
CA ASN A 44 6.99 -7.39 -15.74
C ASN A 44 7.88 -6.19 -15.35
N VAL A 45 7.44 -5.39 -14.37
CA VAL A 45 8.21 -4.23 -13.86
C VAL A 45 9.56 -4.67 -13.29
N PHE A 46 9.58 -5.81 -12.61
CA PHE A 46 10.79 -6.40 -12.05
C PHE A 46 11.32 -7.56 -12.90
N ALA A 47 11.11 -7.55 -14.22
CA ALA A 47 11.57 -8.61 -15.12
C ALA A 47 13.10 -8.77 -15.10
N LEU A 48 13.81 -7.66 -14.90
CA LEU A 48 15.27 -7.62 -14.76
C LEU A 48 15.79 -8.17 -13.42
N MET A 49 14.91 -8.42 -12.44
CA MET A 49 15.29 -8.88 -11.10
C MET A 49 15.03 -10.38 -10.93
N PRO A 50 16.00 -11.16 -10.41
CA PRO A 50 15.81 -12.59 -10.19
C PRO A 50 14.63 -12.89 -9.25
N GLU A 51 13.96 -14.02 -9.47
CA GLU A 51 12.76 -14.42 -8.72
C GLU A 51 12.95 -14.50 -7.20
N ALA A 52 14.12 -14.97 -6.76
CA ALA A 52 14.45 -15.05 -5.34
C ALA A 52 14.45 -13.66 -4.68
N ARG A 53 15.11 -12.68 -5.33
CA ARG A 53 15.17 -11.30 -4.86
C ARG A 53 13.82 -10.61 -4.90
N ARG A 54 12.98 -10.92 -5.90
CA ARG A 54 11.59 -10.44 -5.97
C ARG A 54 10.73 -10.90 -4.79
N ARG A 55 10.85 -12.17 -4.40
CA ARG A 55 10.13 -12.70 -3.22
C ARG A 55 10.62 -12.05 -1.93
N ASP A 56 11.93 -11.96 -1.76
CA ASP A 56 12.56 -11.33 -0.59
C ASP A 56 12.16 -9.85 -0.43
N LEU A 57 12.10 -9.09 -1.54
CA LEU A 57 11.63 -7.71 -1.54
C LEU A 57 10.18 -7.61 -1.02
N VAL A 58 9.30 -8.46 -1.53
CA VAL A 58 7.89 -8.47 -1.13
C VAL A 58 7.77 -8.83 0.35
N GLU A 59 8.50 -9.84 0.81
CA GLU A 59 8.52 -10.26 2.21
C GLU A 59 9.06 -9.16 3.15
N THR A 60 10.13 -8.49 2.75
CA THR A 60 10.71 -7.35 3.49
C THR A 60 9.70 -6.21 3.64
N ILE A 61 9.01 -5.86 2.55
CA ILE A 61 7.99 -4.80 2.57
C ILE A 61 6.79 -5.23 3.41
N MET A 62 6.36 -6.49 3.29
CA MET A 62 5.29 -7.06 4.13
C MET A 62 5.64 -6.94 5.61
N ASN A 63 6.86 -7.31 6.01
CA ASN A 63 7.30 -7.26 7.39
C ASN A 63 7.42 -5.81 7.90
N ARG A 64 8.06 -4.93 7.12
CA ARG A 64 8.26 -3.52 7.48
C ARG A 64 6.93 -2.74 7.60
N ARG A 65 5.99 -2.99 6.70
CA ARG A 65 4.71 -2.25 6.62
C ARG A 65 3.53 -3.01 7.22
N ARG A 66 3.75 -4.20 7.78
CA ARG A 66 2.70 -5.11 8.29
C ARG A 66 1.52 -5.23 7.32
N CYS A 67 1.81 -5.44 6.05
CA CYS A 67 0.82 -5.43 4.97
C CYS A 67 0.72 -6.77 4.24
N SER A 68 -0.36 -6.97 3.49
CA SER A 68 -0.55 -8.19 2.71
C SER A 68 0.39 -8.23 1.50
N ARG A 69 0.63 -9.44 0.95
CA ARG A 69 1.50 -9.65 -0.21
C ARG A 69 1.15 -8.77 -1.41
N ALA A 70 -0.15 -8.63 -1.70
CA ALA A 70 -0.63 -7.78 -2.80
C ALA A 70 -0.39 -6.28 -2.54
N ALA A 71 -0.55 -5.85 -1.28
CA ALA A 71 -0.24 -4.47 -0.89
C ALA A 71 1.26 -4.19 -1.01
N ALA A 72 2.10 -5.14 -0.58
CA ALA A 72 3.55 -5.04 -0.72
C ALA A 72 4.00 -4.98 -2.19
N MET A 73 3.42 -5.79 -3.08
CA MET A 73 3.70 -5.71 -4.52
C MET A 73 3.32 -4.35 -5.13
N ARG A 74 2.14 -3.81 -4.78
CA ARG A 74 1.76 -2.45 -5.24
C ARG A 74 2.70 -1.39 -4.68
N PHE A 75 3.10 -1.52 -3.42
CA PHE A 75 4.03 -0.58 -2.80
C PHE A 75 5.39 -0.57 -3.52
N ALA A 76 5.93 -1.75 -3.82
CA ALA A 76 7.17 -1.89 -4.58
C ALA A 76 7.08 -1.27 -5.98
N MET A 77 5.93 -1.42 -6.66
CA MET A 77 5.72 -0.80 -7.98
C MET A 77 5.62 0.73 -7.89
N ASP A 78 4.92 1.26 -6.88
CA ASP A 78 4.81 2.72 -6.68
C ASP A 78 6.18 3.34 -6.34
N ASP A 79 6.98 2.66 -5.52
CA ASP A 79 8.35 3.08 -5.17
C ASP A 79 9.22 3.18 -6.43
N ARG A 80 9.16 2.17 -7.31
CA ARG A 80 9.89 2.18 -8.58
C ARG A 80 9.40 3.25 -9.55
N ALA A 81 8.08 3.47 -9.64
CA ALA A 81 7.51 4.54 -10.48
C ALA A 81 7.89 5.94 -9.96
N ARG A 82 8.09 6.11 -8.65
CA ARG A 82 8.62 7.36 -8.07
C ARG A 82 10.10 7.53 -8.39
N ASP A 83 10.87 6.45 -8.34
CA ASP A 83 12.27 6.48 -8.73
C ASP A 83 12.40 6.87 -10.21
N GLU A 84 11.62 6.31 -11.12
CA GLU A 84 11.64 6.68 -12.55
C GLU A 84 11.37 8.18 -12.75
N ARG A 85 10.37 8.75 -12.05
CA ARG A 85 10.04 10.18 -12.12
C ARG A 85 11.08 11.12 -11.48
N ARG A 86 12.07 10.61 -10.75
CA ARG A 86 13.13 11.44 -10.14
C ARG A 86 14.25 11.76 -11.14
N TRP A 87 14.41 10.97 -12.19
CA TRP A 87 15.51 11.09 -13.15
C TRP A 87 15.06 11.63 -14.53
N ASP A 88 13.78 12.02 -14.66
CA ASP A 88 13.23 12.86 -15.75
C ASP A 88 13.24 14.34 -15.33
#